data_AF-A0A3B8Y966-F1
#
_entry.id   AF-A0A3B8Y966-F1
#
_cell.length_a   1.000
_cell.length_b   1.000
_cell.length_c   1.000
_cell.angle_alpha   90.00
_cell.angle_beta   90.00
_cell.angle_gamma   90.00
#
_symmetry.space_group_name_H-M   'P 1'
#
loop_
_entity.id
_entity.type
_entity.pdbx_description
1 polymer ?
#
loop_
_entity_poly.entity_id
_entity_poly.type
_entity_poly.pdbx_seq_one_letter_code
_entity_poly.pdbx_strand_id
1 'polypeptide(L)' 'WIVVAGTAKVTCDGQEEILAANQSTYVPQCTSHRLENPGVIKLILIEVQNGEYLGEDDIIRFQDDYARHQA' A
#
# COMPACT_ATOMS: atom_id res chain seq x y z
N TRP A 1 6.30 -2.79 -2.24
CA TRP A 1 6.01 -1.40 -2.67
C TRP A 1 7.30 -0.59 -2.70
N ILE A 2 7.55 0.10 -3.81
CA ILE A 2 8.79 0.85 -4.05
C ILE A 2 8.44 2.33 -4.25
N VAL A 3 9.06 3.21 -3.47
CA VAL A 3 8.83 4.65 -3.58
C VAL A 3 9.72 5.25 -4.66
N VAL A 4 9.11 5.78 -5.71
CA VAL A 4 9.81 6.46 -6.81
C VAL A 4 10.01 7.94 -6.49
N ALA A 5 9.01 8.58 -5.89
CA ALA A 5 9.08 9.98 -5.48
C ALA A 5 8.14 10.28 -4.30
N GLY A 6 8.48 11.28 -3.48
CA GLY A 6 7.73 11.65 -2.28
C GLY A 6 8.08 10.81 -1.06
N THR A 7 7.14 10.77 -0.10
CA THR A 7 7.28 10.01 1.15
C THR A 7 6.02 9.20 1.38
N ALA A 8 6.17 7.91 1.63
CA ALA A 8 5.08 7.02 2.00
C ALA A 8 5.14 6.73 3.50
N LYS A 9 4.00 6.80 4.18
CA LYS A 9 3.81 6.11 5.46
C LYS A 9 3.11 4.80 5.17
N VAL A 10 3.77 3.69 5.49
CA VAL A 10 3.22 2.34 5.32
C VAL A 10 2.91 1.80 6.70
N THR A 11 1.69 1.34 6.90
CA THR A 11 1.33 0.52 8.05
C THR A 11 1.23 -0.92 7.58
N CYS A 12 1.96 -1.85 8.20
CA CYS A 12 1.98 -3.27 7.85
C CYS A 12 2.01 -4.10 9.14
N ASP A 13 1.04 -4.99 9.32
CA ASP A 13 0.90 -5.80 10.56
C ASP A 13 0.89 -4.96 11.86
N GLY A 14 0.32 -3.75 11.80
CA GLY A 14 0.31 -2.80 12.92
C GLY A 14 1.64 -2.06 13.16
N GLN A 15 2.69 -2.35 12.38
CA GLN A 15 3.93 -1.59 12.41
C GLN A 15 3.88 -0.44 11.40
N GLU A 16 4.34 0.74 11.82
CA GLU A 16 4.41 1.92 10.96
C GLU A 16 5.84 2.18 10.49
N GLU A 17 6.02 2.36 9.18
CA GLU A 17 7.29 2.69 8.54
C GLU A 17 7.14 3.93 7.65
N ILE A 18 8.15 4.79 7.66
CA ILE A 18 8.24 5.94 6.75
C ILE A 18 9.29 5.63 5.68
N LEU A 19 8.89 5.64 4.42
CA LEU A 19 9.74 5.36 3.27
C LEU A 19 9.89 6.62 2.40
N ALA A 20 11.12 7.00 2.13
CA ALA A 20 11.49 8.02 1.16
C ALA A 20 11.74 7.42 -0.24
N ALA A 21 11.94 8.28 -1.22
CA ALA A 21 12.33 7.87 -2.57
C ALA A 21 13.54 6.91 -2.56
N ASN A 22 13.51 5.91 -3.43
CA ASN A 22 14.47 4.80 -3.52
C ASN A 22 14.46 3.83 -2.32
N GLN A 23 13.50 3.94 -1.41
CA GLN A 23 13.24 2.92 -0.40
C GLN A 23 12.04 2.06 -0.81
N SER A 24 11.97 0.88 -0.20
CA SER A 24 10.92 -0.08 -0.47
C SER A 24 10.58 -0.87 0.78
N THR A 25 9.39 -1.45 0.79
CA THR A 25 8.97 -2.41 1.80
C THR A 25 8.29 -3.60 1.15
N TYR A 26 8.31 -4.72 1.86
CA TYR A 26 7.65 -5.96 1.47
C TYR A 26 6.42 -6.15 2.36
N VAL A 27 5.29 -6.46 1.73
CA VAL A 27 4.05 -6.79 2.44
C VAL A 27 3.91 -8.31 2.40
N PRO A 28 3.99 -9.00 3.56
CA PRO A 28 3.79 -10.44 3.60
C PRO A 28 2.35 -10.82 3.23
N GLN A 29 2.18 -12.08 2.82
CA GLN A 29 0.86 -12.63 2.52
C GLN A 29 -0.03 -12.62 3.77
N CYS A 30 -1.33 -12.43 3.56
CA CYS A 30 -2.34 -12.39 4.62
C CYS A 30 -2.10 -11.30 5.68
N THR A 31 -1.27 -10.30 5.39
CA THR A 31 -1.00 -9.20 6.31
C THR A 31 -1.85 -7.97 5.97
N SER A 32 -2.50 -7.39 6.98
CA SER A 32 -3.18 -6.12 6.82
C SER A 32 -2.17 -5.01 6.60
N HIS A 33 -2.39 -4.18 5.59
CA HIS A 33 -1.48 -3.12 5.21
C HIS A 33 -2.23 -1.89 4.69
N ARG A 34 -1.63 -0.70 4.88
CA ARG A 34 -2.18 0.59 4.44
C ARG A 34 -1.08 1.53 3.95
N LEU A 35 -1.37 2.26 2.89
CA LEU A 35 -0.51 3.33 2.36
C LEU A 35 -1.10 4.69 2.68
N GLU A 36 -0.25 5.60 3.12
CA GLU A 36 -0.58 7.01 3.31
C GLU A 36 0.50 7.89 2.66
N ASN A 37 0.09 9.03 2.13
CA ASN A 37 1.02 10.10 1.73
C ASN A 37 0.96 11.22 2.78
N PRO A 38 1.81 11.19 3.84
CA PRO A 38 1.83 12.25 4.85
C PRO A 38 2.51 13.54 4.37
N GLY A 39 3.19 13.49 3.22
CA GLY A 39 3.94 14.61 2.68
C GLY A 39 3.09 15.55 1.82
N VAL A 40 3.65 16.72 1.53
CA VAL A 40 3.07 17.67 0.56
C VAL A 40 3.50 17.39 -0.88
N ILE A 41 4.52 16.54 -1.07
CA ILE A 41 4.99 16.10 -2.38
C ILE A 41 4.10 14.95 -2.86
N LYS A 42 3.74 14.96 -4.14
CA LYS A 42 2.99 13.87 -4.76
C LYS A 42 3.78 12.55 -4.63
N LEU A 43 3.19 11.58 -3.96
CA LEU A 43 3.73 10.23 -3.84
C LEU A 43 3.60 9.48 -5.16
N ILE A 44 4.71 8.92 -5.65
CA ILE A 44 4.76 8.02 -6.80
C ILE A 44 5.35 6.70 -6.32
N LEU A 45 4.63 5.61 -6.60
CA LEU A 45 4.85 4.27 -6.10
C LEU A 45 4.83 3.29 -7.27
N ILE A 46 5.67 2.26 -7.19
CA ILE A 46 5.50 1.03 -7.96
C ILE A 46 5.08 -0.08 -7.01
N GLU A 47 3.95 -0.69 -7.30
CA GLU A 47 3.48 -1.91 -6.65
C GLU A 47 3.79 -3.10 -7.55
N VAL A 48 4.36 -4.14 -6.94
CA VAL A 48 4.62 -5.43 -7.60
C VAL A 48 3.90 -6.48 -6.78
N GLN A 49 2.88 -7.09 -7.36
CA GLN A 49 2.13 -8.18 -6.76
C GLN A 49 2.69 -9.51 -7.27
N ASN A 50 2.94 -10.45 -6.37
CA ASN A 50 3.51 -11.75 -6.69
C ASN A 50 2.57 -12.83 -6.14
N GLY A 51 2.15 -13.76 -7.00
CA GLY A 51 1.23 -14.83 -6.63
C GLY A 51 0.74 -15.59 -7.86
N GLU A 52 0.16 -16.77 -7.65
CA GLU A 52 -0.47 -17.55 -8.71
C GLU A 52 -1.83 -16.97 -9.14
N TYR A 53 -2.50 -16.27 -8.21
CA TYR A 53 -3.77 -15.59 -8.40
C TYR A 53 -3.73 -14.21 -7.76
N LEU A 54 -4.18 -13.19 -8.50
CA LEU A 54 -4.16 -11.78 -8.10
C LEU A 54 -5.51 -11.10 -8.42
N GLY A 55 -6.61 -11.85 -8.26
CA GLY A 55 -7.95 -11.37 -8.51
C GLY A 55 -8.44 -10.35 -7.47
N GLU A 56 -9.43 -9.55 -7.85
CA GLU A 56 -10.05 -8.55 -6.97
C GLU A 56 -10.83 -9.18 -5.79
N ASP A 57 -11.27 -10.42 -5.95
CA ASP A 57 -11.94 -11.25 -4.97
C ASP A 57 -10.99 -11.84 -3.91
N ASP A 58 -9.69 -11.84 -4.17
CA ASP A 58 -8.65 -12.19 -3.19
C ASP A 58 -8.28 -11.03 -2.25
N ILE A 59 -8.91 -9.85 -2.44
CA ILE A 59 -8.60 -8.63 -1.69
C ILE A 59 -9.68 -8.39 -0.63
N ILE A 60 -9.32 -8.60 0.64
CA ILE A 60 -10.15 -8.20 1.78
C ILE A 60 -9.91 -6.72 2.09
N ARG A 61 -10.95 -5.90 1.93
CA ARG A 61 -10.91 -4.46 2.20
C ARG A 61 -11.49 -4.18 3.59
N PHE A 62 -10.65 -3.69 4.52
CA PHE A 62 -11.08 -3.36 5.88
C PHE A 62 -11.76 -2.00 5.98
N GLN A 63 -11.28 -1.03 5.20
CA GLN A 63 -11.84 0.32 5.10
C GLN A 63 -11.81 0.72 3.62
N ASP A 64 -12.93 1.20 3.10
CA ASP A 64 -13.05 1.71 1.74
C ASP A 64 -13.37 3.21 1.77
N ASP A 65 -12.32 4.01 1.95
CA ASP A 65 -12.39 5.47 1.91
C ASP A 65 -12.83 6.01 0.52
N TYR A 66 -12.87 5.14 -0.50
CA TYR A 66 -13.17 5.50 -1.89
C TYR A 66 -14.53 4.98 -2.40
N ALA A 67 -15.34 4.38 -1.52
CA ALA A 67 -16.72 3.95 -1.79
C ALA A 67 -16.92 3.15 -3.09
N ARG A 68 -16.00 2.24 -3.42
CA ARG A 68 -15.99 1.48 -4.68
C ARG A 68 -17.11 0.44 -4.78
N HIS A 69 -17.81 0.18 -3.67
CA HIS A 69 -18.91 -0.78 -3.58
C HIS A 69 -20.27 -0.16 -3.18
N GLN A 70 -20.46 1.16 -3.26
CA GLN A 70 -21.82 1.74 -3.19
C GLN A 70 -22.37 2.04 -4.58
N ALA A 71 -23.31 1.19 -5.02
CA ALA A 71 -24.29 1.46 -6.06
C ALA A 71 -25.66 0.96 -5.57
#